data_AF-A0A6I1FWA7-F1
#
_entry.id   AF-A0A6I1FWA7-F1
#
_cell.length_a   1.000
_cell.length_b   1.000
_cell.length_c   1.000
_cell.angle_alpha   90.00
_cell.angle_beta   90.00
_cell.angle_gamma   90.00
#
_symmetry.space_group_name_H-M   'P 1'
#
loop_
_entity.id
_entity.type
_entity.pdbx_description
1 polymer ?
#
loop_
_entity_poly.entity_id
_entity_poly.type
_entity_poly.pdbx_seq_one_letter_code
_entity_poly.pdbx_strand_id
1 'polypeptide(L)'
;MDDYYTVIWSDHVPYGNNYINRDVSSVRNQGVSCDVRFHELTGGRGEWLYFDRVSEGVNYQDPYLANGGGSSAYRGENWDNRILSHRFTNC
;
A
#
# COMPACT_ATOMS: atom_id res chain seq x y z
N MET A 1 -0.22 11.79 20.38
CA MET A 1 0.78 11.43 19.36
C MET A 1 0.20 10.21 18.71
N ASP A 2 -0.47 10.40 17.58
CA ASP A 2 -1.00 9.27 16.83
C ASP A 2 0.21 8.60 16.16
N ASP A 3 0.48 7.35 16.52
CA ASP A 3 1.59 6.57 15.96
C ASP A 3 1.23 6.16 14.53
N TYR A 4 1.42 7.08 13.59
CA TYR A 4 1.18 6.85 12.18
C TYR A 4 2.19 5.81 11.63
N TYR A 5 1.71 4.62 11.23
CA TYR A 5 2.56 3.61 10.59
C TYR A 5 2.61 3.78 9.07
N THR A 6 3.82 3.95 8.53
CA THR A 6 4.09 3.94 7.08
C THR A 6 4.42 2.53 6.62
N VAL A 7 3.69 2.03 5.62
CA VAL A 7 4.15 0.83 4.89
C VAL A 7 5.21 1.27 3.89
N ILE A 8 6.45 0.84 4.12
CA ILE A 8 7.57 1.01 3.20
C ILE A 8 7.85 -0.34 2.56
N TRP A 9 7.89 -0.40 1.22
CA TRP A 9 8.29 -1.60 0.50
C TRP A 9 9.34 -1.29 -0.55
N SER A 10 10.19 -2.27 -0.79
CA SER A 10 11.11 -2.39 -1.91
C SER A 10 10.94 -3.78 -2.52
N ASP A 11 11.42 -3.98 -3.75
CA ASP A 11 11.24 -5.21 -4.55
C ASP A 11 11.83 -6.50 -3.92
N HIS A 12 12.34 -6.42 -2.68
CA HIS A 12 12.96 -7.52 -1.94
C HIS A 12 12.00 -8.30 -1.04
N VAL A 13 10.72 -7.91 -0.95
CA VAL A 13 9.76 -8.60 -0.09
C VAL A 13 9.15 -9.78 -0.88
N PRO A 14 9.11 -11.01 -0.33
CA PRO A 14 8.63 -12.18 -1.06
C PRO A 14 7.21 -12.01 -1.59
N TYR A 15 6.97 -12.53 -2.79
CA TYR A 15 5.64 -12.65 -3.39
C TYR A 15 4.72 -13.40 -2.43
N GLY A 16 3.65 -12.74 -2.00
CA GLY A 16 2.71 -13.30 -1.05
C GLY A 16 1.81 -12.24 -0.43
N ASN A 17 0.74 -12.68 0.22
CA ASN A 17 -0.07 -11.80 1.05
C ASN A 17 0.70 -11.50 2.34
N ASN A 18 1.13 -10.26 2.48
CA ASN A 18 1.81 -9.79 3.68
C ASN A 18 0.79 -9.18 4.64
N TYR A 19 0.71 -9.73 5.85
CA TYR A 19 -0.15 -9.22 6.91
C TYR A 19 0.43 -7.93 7.52
N ILE A 20 -0.42 -6.93 7.71
CA ILE A 20 -0.07 -5.69 8.40
C ILE A 20 -0.92 -5.62 9.67
N ASN A 21 -0.29 -5.73 10.84
CA ASN A 21 -0.95 -5.72 12.15
C ASN A 21 -0.97 -4.33 12.80
N ARG A 22 -1.09 -3.27 12.00
CA ARG A 22 -0.91 -1.89 12.45
C ARG A 22 -1.84 -0.95 11.71
N ASP A 23 -2.18 0.14 12.37
CA ASP A 23 -2.95 1.27 11.87
C ASP A 23 -2.14 2.01 10.79
N VAL A 24 -2.36 1.62 9.52
CA VAL A 24 -1.65 2.18 8.36
C VAL A 24 -2.28 3.50 7.96
N SER A 25 -1.47 4.54 7.91
CA SER A 25 -1.92 5.91 7.62
C SER A 25 -1.15 6.56 6.48
N SER A 26 -0.03 5.96 6.06
CA SER A 26 0.79 6.40 4.95
C SER A 26 1.44 5.21 4.25
N VAL A 27 1.81 5.41 2.98
CA VAL A 27 2.47 4.40 2.16
C VAL A 27 3.64 5.03 1.40
N ARG A 28 4.74 4.29 1.26
CA ARG A 28 5.91 4.70 0.49
C ARG A 28 6.41 3.57 -0.41
N ASN A 29 6.34 3.79 -1.72
CA ASN A 29 6.88 2.91 -2.74
C ASN A 29 8.36 3.22 -3.01
N GLN A 30 9.21 2.21 -2.86
CA GLN A 30 10.63 2.23 -3.27
C GLN A 30 10.97 1.08 -4.24
N GLY A 31 9.97 0.36 -4.73
CA GLY A 31 10.09 -0.77 -5.64
C GLY A 31 9.82 -0.41 -7.10
N VAL A 32 10.69 -0.85 -8.00
CA VAL A 32 10.67 -0.58 -9.44
C VAL A 32 10.18 -1.77 -10.26
N SER A 33 10.08 -2.97 -9.67
CA SER A 33 9.76 -4.19 -10.43
C SER A 33 8.27 -4.53 -10.39
N CYS A 34 7.64 -4.33 -9.24
CA CYS A 34 6.28 -4.79 -8.98
C CYS A 34 5.34 -3.65 -8.61
N ASP A 35 4.08 -3.78 -9.03
CA ASP A 35 3.01 -2.98 -8.45
C ASP A 35 2.57 -3.57 -7.10
N VAL A 36 1.89 -2.77 -6.27
CA VAL A 36 1.35 -3.22 -4.99
C VAL A 36 -0.15 -3.00 -4.92
N ARG A 37 -0.87 -4.02 -4.44
CA ARG A 37 -2.26 -3.91 -4.01
C ARG A 37 -2.36 -4.00 -2.49
N PHE A 38 -2.91 -2.98 -1.87
CA PHE A 38 -3.29 -2.94 -0.47
C PHE A 38 -4.73 -3.36 -0.30
N HIS A 39 -5.03 -4.06 0.78
CA HIS A 39 -6.31 -4.72 1.02
C HIS A 39 -6.81 -4.40 2.42
N GLU A 40 -8.12 -4.15 2.53
CA GLU A 40 -8.78 -3.89 3.81
C GLU A 40 -8.82 -5.13 4.71
N LEU A 41 -8.88 -6.33 4.14
CA LEU A 41 -8.92 -7.57 4.90
C LEU A 41 -7.61 -8.35 4.77
N THR A 42 -7.38 -9.26 5.71
CA THR A 42 -6.26 -10.20 5.67
C THR A 42 -6.40 -11.17 4.49
N GLY A 43 -5.25 -11.67 4.01
CA GLY A 43 -5.22 -12.63 2.90
C GLY A 43 -5.58 -12.04 1.53
N GLY A 44 -5.41 -10.73 1.33
CA GLY A 44 -5.62 -10.09 0.03
C GLY A 44 -7.09 -10.01 -0.38
N ARG A 45 -7.99 -9.85 0.60
CA ARG A 45 -9.46 -9.82 0.41
C ARG A 45 -10.02 -8.43 0.71
N GLY A 46 -11.30 -8.25 0.40
CA GLY A 46 -12.00 -6.99 0.63
C GLY A 46 -11.67 -5.93 -0.40
N GLU A 47 -11.99 -4.69 -0.06
CA GLU A 47 -11.68 -3.51 -0.85
C GLU A 47 -10.16 -3.36 -1.01
N TRP A 48 -9.73 -2.70 -2.08
CA TRP A 48 -8.31 -2.52 -2.33
C TRP A 48 -7.94 -1.17 -2.94
N LEU A 49 -6.70 -0.76 -2.69
CA LEU A 49 -5.99 0.30 -3.40
C LEU A 49 -4.82 -0.30 -4.14
N TYR A 50 -4.48 0.30 -5.28
CA TYR A 50 -3.31 -0.08 -6.05
C TYR A 50 -2.36 1.09 -6.23
N PHE A 51 -1.07 0.80 -6.19
CA PHE A 51 -0.01 1.75 -6.49
C PHE A 51 0.92 1.10 -7.52
N ASP A 52 1.12 1.78 -8.64
CA ASP A 52 2.07 1.38 -9.67
C ASP A 52 3.50 1.35 -9.10
N ARG A 53 4.33 0.47 -9.67
CA ARG A 53 5.79 0.55 -9.53
C ARG A 53 6.31 1.94 -9.88
N VAL A 54 7.34 2.37 -9.17
CA VAL A 54 8.01 3.65 -9.45
C VAL A 54 9.10 3.48 -10.50
N SER A 55 9.44 4.57 -11.20
CA SER A 55 10.63 4.57 -12.06
C SER A 55 11.91 4.46 -11.24
N GLU A 56 12.98 3.95 -11.85
CA GLU A 56 14.29 3.84 -11.19
C GLU A 56 14.77 5.20 -10.66
N GLY A 57 15.18 5.24 -9.39
CA GLY A 57 15.60 6.46 -8.70
C GLY A 57 14.46 7.35 -8.19
N VAL A 58 13.19 6.99 -8.42
CA VAL A 58 12.02 7.71 -7.91
C VAL A 58 11.47 7.00 -6.68
N ASN A 59 11.04 7.77 -5.67
CA ASN A 59 10.19 7.27 -4.59
C ASN A 59 8.80 7.88 -4.73
N TYR A 60 7.74 7.07 -4.61
CA TYR A 60 6.38 7.59 -4.43
C TYR A 60 6.03 7.51 -2.96
N GLN A 61 5.38 8.55 -2.43
CA GLN A 61 4.88 8.56 -1.07
C GLN A 61 3.48 9.17 -1.07
N ASP A 62 2.53 8.44 -0.48
CA ASP A 62 1.30 9.03 0.00
C ASP A 62 1.44 9.25 1.52
N PRO A 63 1.59 10.51 1.97
CA PRO A 63 1.77 10.81 3.38
C PRO A 63 0.47 10.69 4.20
N TYR A 64 -0.70 10.64 3.55
CA TYR A 64 -1.99 10.62 4.23
C TYR A 64 -3.02 9.83 3.42
N LEU A 65 -3.18 8.55 3.74
CA LEU A 65 -4.19 7.68 3.12
C LEU A 65 -5.63 8.18 3.30
N ALA A 66 -5.86 9.08 4.27
CA ALA A 66 -7.12 9.79 4.43
C ALA A 66 -7.55 10.59 3.19
N ASN A 67 -6.62 10.96 2.30
CA ASN A 67 -6.89 11.67 1.06
C ASN A 67 -7.21 10.73 -0.12
N GLY A 68 -7.24 9.42 0.10
CA GLY A 68 -7.63 8.44 -0.91
C GLY A 68 -6.61 8.22 -2.00
N GLY A 69 -5.37 7.97 -1.58
CA GLY A 69 -4.25 7.58 -2.43
C GLY A 69 -4.49 6.38 -3.31
N GLY A 70 -3.64 6.23 -4.33
CA GLY A 70 -3.63 5.07 -5.23
C GLY A 70 -4.78 5.08 -6.24
N SER A 71 -4.90 3.96 -6.95
CA SER A 71 -5.88 3.77 -8.01
C SER A 71 -6.75 2.55 -7.69
N SER A 72 -8.06 2.71 -7.60
CA SER A 72 -9.05 1.61 -7.59
C SER A 72 -10.46 2.21 -7.75
N ALA A 73 -11.50 1.37 -7.64
CA ALA A 73 -12.88 1.85 -7.53
C ALA A 73 -13.14 2.71 -6.27
N TYR A 74 -12.23 2.65 -5.29
CA TYR A 74 -12.31 3.28 -3.97
C TYR A 74 -11.29 4.43 -3.82
N ARG A 75 -10.74 4.90 -4.95
CA ARG A 75 -9.86 6.07 -4.99
C ARG A 75 -10.61 7.30 -4.47
N GLY A 76 -9.95 8.09 -3.63
CA GLY A 76 -10.54 9.28 -3.01
C GLY A 76 -11.31 9.01 -1.71
N GLU A 77 -11.44 7.75 -1.28
CA GLU A 77 -11.97 7.43 0.04
C GLU A 77 -10.93 7.59 1.15
N ASN A 78 -11.38 7.67 2.39
CA ASN A 78 -10.45 7.61 3.52
C ASN A 78 -9.96 6.16 3.71
N TRP A 79 -8.66 5.94 3.52
CA TRP A 79 -7.99 4.64 3.69
C TRP A 79 -7.16 4.54 4.98
N ASP A 80 -7.25 5.55 5.84
CA ASP A 80 -6.57 5.59 7.13
C ASP A 80 -7.01 4.43 8.03
N ASN A 81 -6.05 3.64 8.50
CA ASN A 81 -6.21 2.49 9.40
C ASN A 81 -7.11 1.36 8.85
N ARG A 82 -7.37 1.35 7.54
CA ARG A 82 -8.18 0.29 6.89
C ARG A 82 -7.34 -0.86 6.37
N ILE A 83 -6.06 -0.62 6.05
CA ILE A 83 -5.21 -1.61 5.38
C ILE A 83 -4.73 -2.70 6.35
N LEU A 84 -5.09 -3.95 6.08
CA LEU A 84 -4.66 -5.12 6.87
C LEU A 84 -3.75 -6.09 6.11
N SER A 85 -3.65 -5.98 4.78
CA SER A 85 -2.66 -6.74 4.02
C SER A 85 -2.26 -6.07 2.71
N HIS A 86 -1.16 -6.53 2.13
CA HIS A 86 -0.76 -6.16 0.78
C HIS A 86 -0.20 -7.34 0.00
N ARG A 87 -0.15 -7.22 -1.32
CA ARG A 87 0.51 -8.17 -2.22
C ARG A 87 1.13 -7.47 -3.42
N PHE A 88 2.23 -8.04 -3.90
CA PHE A 88 2.83 -7.63 -5.17
C PHE A 88 2.06 -8.22 -6.35
N THR A 89 1.90 -7.42 -7.40
CA THR A 89 1.24 -7.80 -8.65
C THR A 89 2.00 -7.25 -9.84
N ASN A 90 1.86 -7.88 -11.01
CA ASN A 90 2.44 -7.40 -12.28
C ASN A 90 3.93 -7.08 -12.20
N CYS A 91 4.67 -8.05 -11.70
CA CYS A 91 6.10 -8.14 -11.90
C CYS A 91 6.35 -8.96 -13.19
#